data_AF-A0A645INF3-F1
#
_entry.id   AF-A0A645INF3-F1
#
_cell.length_a   1.000
_cell.length_b   1.000
_cell.length_c   1.000
_cell.angle_alpha   90.00
_cell.angle_beta   90.00
_cell.angle_gamma   90.00
#
_symmetry.space_group_name_H-M   'P 1'
#
loop_
_entity.id
_entity.type
_entity.pdbx_description
1 polymer ?
#
loop_
_entity_poly.entity_id
_entity_poly.type
_entity_poly.pdbx_seq_one_letter_code
_entity_poly.pdbx_strand_id
1 'polypeptide(L)' 'MIDDKAYITDNGNYIFDCHFGSIEDSQELHDKINRIPGVVDNGLFVNMTRKVIVGYQDGEIRELEKRI' A
#
# COMPACT_ATOMS: atom_id res chain seq x y z
N MET A 1 15.10 -8.80 -8.78
CA MET A 1 15.46 -7.74 -9.74
C MET A 1 15.97 -8.44 -10.99
N ILE A 2 15.26 -8.31 -12.11
CA ILE A 2 15.75 -8.78 -13.40
C ILE A 2 16.53 -7.58 -13.94
N ASP A 3 17.86 -7.71 -13.89
CA ASP A 3 18.87 -6.65 -14.08
C ASP A 3 18.94 -5.63 -12.92
N ASP A 4 20.15 -5.20 -12.55
CA ASP A 4 20.46 -4.23 -11.48
C ASP A 4 19.94 -2.80 -11.75
N LYS A 5 18.79 -2.66 -12.42
CA LYS A 5 18.15 -1.39 -12.75
C LYS A 5 16.94 -1.17 -11.85
N ALA A 6 16.82 0.04 -11.34
CA ALA A 6 15.61 0.47 -10.63
C ALA A 6 14.39 0.31 -11.55
N TYR A 7 13.31 -0.23 -11.00
CA TYR A 7 12.03 -0.29 -11.69
C TYR A 7 11.46 1.12 -11.87
N ILE A 8 10.92 1.38 -13.06
CA ILE A 8 10.28 2.65 -13.41
C ILE A 8 8.80 2.38 -13.62
N THR A 9 7.95 3.10 -12.90
CA THR A 9 6.49 3.04 -13.04
C THR A 9 6.04 3.64 -14.36
N ASP A 10 4.78 3.37 -14.76
CA ASP A 10 4.17 4.00 -15.95
C ASP A 10 4.18 5.54 -15.88
N ASN A 11 4.20 6.11 -14.67
CA ASN A 11 4.28 7.54 -14.41
C ASN A 11 5.73 8.08 -14.39
N GLY A 12 6.73 7.25 -14.69
CA GLY A 12 8.14 7.66 -14.74
C GLY A 12 8.84 7.77 -13.37
N ASN A 13 8.21 7.32 -12.29
CA ASN A 13 8.78 7.37 -10.94
C ASN A 13 9.46 6.06 -10.54
N TYR A 14 10.41 6.14 -9.61
CA TYR A 14 10.98 4.98 -8.92
C TYR A 14 10.08 4.50 -7.78
N ILE A 15 10.22 3.22 -7.42
CA ILE A 15 9.60 2.63 -6.23
C ILE A 15 10.70 2.30 -5.22
N PHE A 16 10.47 2.67 -3.96
CA PHE A 16 11.28 2.23 -2.83
C PHE A 16 10.49 1.23 -1.99
N ASP A 17 11.00 0.00 -1.90
CA ASP A 17 10.46 -1.01 -1.01
C ASP A 17 11.01 -0.81 0.40
N CYS A 18 10.20 -0.23 1.29
CA CYS A 18 10.60 0.11 2.65
C CYS A 18 10.05 -0.91 3.65
N HIS A 19 10.95 -1.63 4.33
CA HIS A 19 10.56 -2.57 5.39
C HIS A 19 10.45 -1.86 6.74
N PHE A 20 9.21 -1.62 7.20
CA PHE A 20 8.93 -0.98 8.48
C PHE A 20 8.64 -1.96 9.63
N GLY A 21 8.62 -3.28 9.38
CA GLY A 21 8.12 -4.25 10.35
C GLY A 21 6.60 -4.10 10.54
N SER A 22 6.16 -3.94 11.79
CA SER A 22 4.76 -3.60 12.10
C SER A 22 4.52 -2.09 11.97
N ILE A 23 3.47 -1.70 11.27
CA ILE A 23 3.01 -0.32 11.19
C ILE A 23 1.92 -0.12 12.26
N GLU A 24 2.26 0.62 13.33
CA GLU A 24 1.34 0.88 14.45
C GLU A 24 0.25 1.90 14.09
N ASP A 25 0.64 3.01 13.43
CA ASP A 25 -0.26 4.04 12.95
C ASP A 25 -0.03 4.27 11.45
N SER A 26 -0.94 3.72 10.64
CA SER A 26 -0.86 3.83 9.18
C SER A 26 -1.23 5.22 8.68
N GLN A 27 -2.09 5.97 9.40
CA GLN A 27 -2.48 7.33 9.00
C GLN A 27 -1.31 8.29 9.21
N GLU A 28 -0.67 8.24 10.38
CA GLU A 28 0.47 9.10 10.66
C GLU A 28 1.65 8.80 9.72
N LEU A 29 1.93 7.52 9.46
CA LEU A 29 2.99 7.12 8.54
C LEU A 29 2.71 7.62 7.11
N HIS A 30 1.48 7.44 6.61
CA HIS A 30 1.05 7.93 5.30
C HIS A 30 1.27 9.45 5.18
N ASP A 31 0.80 10.22 6.17
CA ASP A 31 0.92 11.68 6.18
C ASP A 31 2.38 12.14 6.23
N LYS A 32 3.23 11.44 7.00
CA LYS A 32 4.66 11.74 7.11
C LYS A 32 5.39 11.50 5.79
N ILE A 33 5.14 10.35 5.14
CA ILE A 33 5.79 9.99 3.87
C ILE A 33 5.41 11.01 2.78
N ASN A 34 4.13 11.35 2.66
CA ASN A 34 3.65 12.27 1.64
C ASN A 34 4.11 13.74 1.86
N ARG A 35 4.68 14.08 3.01
CA ARG A 35 5.30 15.40 3.26
C ARG A 35 6.76 15.49 2.83
N ILE A 36 7.40 14.38 2.45
CA ILE A 36 8.80 14.37 2.03
C ILE A 36 8.90 14.89 0.59
N PRO A 37 9.65 15.97 0.30
CA PRO A 37 9.85 16.44 -1.06
C PRO A 37 10.43 15.35 -1.97
N GLY A 38 9.83 15.16 -3.13
CA GLY A 38 10.21 14.12 -4.09
C GLY A 38 9.46 12.79 -3.92
N VAL A 39 8.73 12.59 -2.81
CA VAL A 39 7.73 11.53 -2.74
C VAL A 39 6.52 11.93 -3.57
N VAL A 40 6.11 11.04 -4.46
CA VAL A 40 4.90 11.21 -5.27
C VAL A 40 3.68 10.67 -4.55
N ASP A 41 3.77 9.45 -4.01
CA ASP A 41 2.74 8.82 -3.18
C ASP A 41 3.33 7.59 -2.46
N ASN A 42 2.51 6.89 -1.68
CA ASN A 42 2.85 5.63 -1.03
C ASN A 42 1.73 4.58 -1.12
N GLY A 43 2.04 3.34 -0.77
CA GLY A 43 1.12 2.20 -0.87
C GLY A 43 0.10 2.05 0.26
N LEU A 44 -0.06 3.03 1.16
CA LEU A 44 -1.00 2.94 2.28
C LEU A 44 -2.38 3.51 1.88
N PHE A 45 -3.36 2.62 1.69
CA PHE A 45 -4.74 2.97 1.33
C PHE A 45 -5.63 3.24 2.57
N VAL A 46 -5.22 4.19 3.41
CA VAL A 46 -5.87 4.47 4.69
C VAL A 46 -7.25 5.08 4.49
N ASN A 47 -8.27 4.56 5.17
CA ASN A 47 -9.66 5.05 5.13
C ASN A 47 -10.34 5.07 3.75
N MET A 48 -9.79 4.38 2.74
CA MET A 48 -10.37 4.34 1.39
C MET A 48 -11.29 3.14 1.14
N THR A 49 -10.99 1.98 1.75
CA THR A 49 -11.68 0.72 1.44
C THR A 49 -13.02 0.58 2.17
N ARG A 50 -14.09 0.34 1.40
CA ARG A 50 -15.45 0.07 1.91
C ARG A 50 -15.73 -1.43 2.09
N LYS A 51 -15.24 -2.27 1.17
CA LYS A 51 -15.46 -3.72 1.13
C LYS A 51 -14.16 -4.44 0.79
N VAL A 52 -13.92 -5.59 1.41
CA VAL A 52 -12.84 -6.54 1.10
C VAL A 52 -13.47 -7.90 0.80
N ILE A 53 -13.06 -8.53 -0.30
CA ILE A 53 -13.46 -9.90 -0.66
C ILE A 53 -12.23 -10.79 -0.48
N VAL A 54 -12.31 -11.77 0.42
CA VAL A 54 -11.22 -12.69 0.76
C VAL A 54 -11.59 -14.09 0.27
N GLY A 55 -10.76 -14.63 -0.64
CA GLY A 55 -10.86 -16.03 -1.07
C GLY A 55 -9.94 -16.93 -0.26
N TYR A 56 -10.48 -18.04 0.24
CA TYR A 56 -9.75 -19.06 0.99
C TYR A 56 -9.42 -20.27 0.12
N GLN A 57 -8.41 -21.04 0.54
CA GLN A 57 -7.92 -22.19 -0.23
C GLN A 57 -8.96 -23.33 -0.38
N ASP A 58 -9.91 -23.42 0.54
CA ASP A 58 -11.01 -24.39 0.53
C ASP A 58 -12.20 -23.96 -0.36
N GLY A 59 -12.10 -22.79 -1.00
CA GLY A 59 -13.16 -22.21 -1.83
C GLY A 59 -14.15 -21.34 -1.06
N GLU A 60 -13.98 -21.14 0.26
CA GLU A 60 -14.78 -20.16 1.01
C GLU A 60 -14.49 -18.73 0.51
N ILE A 61 -15.53 -17.90 0.42
CA ILE A 61 -15.43 -16.47 0.15
C ILE A 61 -15.99 -15.71 1.35
N ARG A 62 -15.23 -14.77 1.90
CA ARG A 62 -15.71 -13.83 2.93
C ARG A 62 -15.71 -12.41 2.42
N GLU A 63 -16.81 -11.71 2.71
CA GLU A 63 -16.92 -10.27 2.50
C GLU A 63 -16.79 -9.54 3.84
N LEU A 64 -15.83 -8.62 3.93
CA LEU A 64 -15.68 -7.70 5.06
C LEU A 64 -16.14 -6.32 4.60
N GLU A 65 -17.09 -5.71 5.30
CA GLU A 65 -17.56 -4.36 5.01
C GLU A 65 -17.31 -3.44 6.20
N LYS A 66 -16.72 -2.26 5.95
CA LYS A 66 -16.67 -1.19 6.94
C LYS A 66 -18.07 -0.58 7.04
N ARG A 67 -18.75 -0.77 8.18
CA ARG A 67 -20.00 -0.08 8.49
C ARG A 67 -19.69 1.39 8.76
N ILE A 68 -20.35 2.27 8.02
CA ILE A 68 -20.32 3.73 8.20
C ILE A 68 -21.25 4.09 9.33
#